data_AF-A0A2J8SFA7-F1
#
_entry.id   AF-A0A2J8SFA7-F1
#
_cell.length_a   1.000
_cell.length_b   1.000
_cell.length_c   1.000
_cell.angle_alpha   90.00
_cell.angle_beta   90.00
_cell.angle_gamma   90.00
#
_symmetry.space_group_name_H-M   'P 1'
#
loop_
_entity.id
_entity.type
_entity.pdbx_description
1 polymer ?
#
loop_
_entity_poly.entity_id
_entity_poly.type
_entity_poly.pdbx_seq_one_letter_code
_entity_poly.pdbx_strand_id
1 'polypeptide(L)' 'MAAQQQDGGGAAQLAGPAAEVDPLGRFTCPVCLEVYEKPVQVPCGHVNV' A
#
# COMPACT_ATOMS: atom_id res chain seq x y z
N MET A 1 34.52 3.11 -19.31
CA MET A 1 34.32 1.89 -20.14
C MET A 1 34.77 0.73 -19.26
N ALA A 2 34.00 -0.27 -18.82
CA ALA A 2 32.65 -0.76 -19.04
C ALA A 2 32.23 -1.55 -17.75
N ALA A 3 30.96 -1.48 -17.30
CA ALA A 3 29.99 -2.59 -17.16
C ALA A 3 30.59 -3.91 -16.59
N GLN A 4 30.15 -4.51 -15.48
CA GLN A 4 28.86 -5.21 -15.23
C GLN A 4 29.06 -5.92 -13.84
N GLN A 5 28.16 -5.99 -12.85
CA GLN A 5 27.16 -7.05 -12.66
C GLN A 5 26.38 -6.82 -11.36
N GLN A 6 25.08 -6.55 -11.48
CA GLN A 6 24.11 -6.69 -10.38
C GLN A 6 23.29 -7.95 -10.66
N ASP A 7 23.46 -8.94 -9.81
CA ASP A 7 22.74 -10.23 -9.71
C ASP A 7 22.08 -10.19 -8.31
N GLY A 8 20.79 -10.39 -8.10
CA GLY A 8 19.88 -11.25 -8.82
C GLY A 8 19.21 -12.18 -7.81
N GLY A 9 18.34 -11.64 -6.93
CA GLY A 9 17.30 -12.45 -6.26
C GLY A 9 17.56 -12.83 -4.80
N GLY A 10 16.66 -12.36 -3.93
CA GLY A 10 16.57 -12.74 -2.52
C GLY A 10 15.37 -12.05 -1.89
N ALA A 11 14.18 -12.40 -2.35
CA ALA A 11 12.90 -11.87 -1.87
C ALA A 11 12.67 -12.27 -0.40
N ALA A 12 13.07 -11.41 0.53
CA ALA A 12 12.55 -11.42 1.89
C ALA A 12 12.77 -10.03 2.50
N GLN A 13 11.70 -9.50 3.11
CA GLN A 13 11.66 -8.27 3.91
C GLN A 13 11.42 -6.97 3.14
N LEU A 14 10.19 -6.81 2.66
CA LEU A 14 9.60 -5.49 2.46
C LEU A 14 8.64 -5.16 3.61
N ALA A 15 9.19 -5.02 4.82
CA ALA A 15 8.56 -4.20 5.83
C ALA A 15 9.54 -3.05 6.10
N GLY A 16 9.52 -2.06 5.21
CA GLY A 16 10.16 -0.77 5.48
C GLY A 16 9.56 -0.14 6.75
N PRO A 17 10.21 0.89 7.32
CA PRO A 17 9.65 1.61 8.47
C PRO A 17 8.23 1.99 8.10
N ALA A 18 7.25 1.57 8.92
CA ALA A 18 5.81 1.70 8.67
C ALA A 18 5.56 2.97 7.89
N ALA A 19 5.49 2.85 6.56
CA ALA A 19 5.45 4.01 5.68
C ALA A 19 4.16 4.68 6.09
N GLU A 20 4.28 5.85 6.71
CA GLU A 20 3.20 6.66 7.27
C GLU A 20 1.97 6.42 6.42
N VAL A 21 1.08 5.52 6.88
CA VAL A 21 0.03 5.01 6.02
C VAL A 21 -0.89 6.18 5.84
N ASP A 22 -0.84 6.81 4.67
CA ASP A 22 -1.69 7.95 4.35
C ASP A 22 -3.13 7.53 4.69
N PRO A 23 -3.72 8.09 5.77
CA PRO A 23 -4.98 7.58 6.30
C PRO A 23 -6.14 7.84 5.33
N LEU A 24 -5.91 8.73 4.35
CA LEU A 24 -6.82 9.08 3.27
C LEU A 24 -6.64 8.21 2.04
N GLY A 25 -5.52 7.51 1.86
CA GLY A 25 -5.25 6.70 0.66
C GLY A 25 -6.29 5.60 0.45
N ARG A 26 -6.84 5.05 1.54
CA ARG A 26 -7.96 4.10 1.51
C ARG A 26 -9.31 4.71 1.08
N PHE A 27 -9.40 6.04 1.03
CA PHE A 27 -10.60 6.82 0.70
C PHE A 27 -10.41 7.70 -0.55
N THR A 28 -9.39 7.47 -1.36
CA THR A 28 -9.10 8.28 -2.55
C THR A 28 -9.41 7.49 -3.83
N CYS A 29 -10.03 8.16 -4.81
CA CYS A 29 -10.25 7.59 -6.14
C CYS A 29 -8.91 7.51 -6.90
N PRO A 30 -8.45 6.32 -7.36
CA PRO A 30 -7.17 6.19 -8.05
C PRO A 30 -7.15 6.85 -9.44
N VAL A 31 -8.31 7.25 -9.95
CA VAL A 31 -8.45 7.91 -11.26
C VAL A 31 -8.47 9.43 -11.09
N CYS A 32 -9.32 9.94 -10.21
CA CYS A 32 -9.52 11.38 -9.99
C CYS A 32 -8.49 11.97 -9.02
N LEU A 33 -7.86 11.13 -8.19
CA LEU A 33 -6.99 11.51 -7.07
C LEU A 33 -7.68 12.38 -6.01
N GLU A 34 -9.02 12.31 -5.94
CA GLU A 34 -9.85 13.01 -4.97
C GLU A 34 -10.36 12.06 -3.89
N VAL A 35 -10.58 12.60 -2.69
CA VAL A 35 -11.18 11.88 -1.56
C VAL A 35 -12.68 11.70 -1.79
N TYR A 36 -13.20 10.50 -1.57
CA TYR A 36 -14.63 10.23 -1.67
C TYR A 36 -15.41 11.09 -0.65
N GLU A 37 -16.42 11.84 -1.13
CA GLU A 37 -17.30 12.63 -0.27
C GLU A 37 -18.11 11.77 0.71
N LYS A 38 -18.45 10.54 0.30
CA LYS A 38 -19.25 9.58 1.07
C LYS A 38 -18.69 8.16 0.90
N PRO A 39 -17.64 7.79 1.67
CA PRO A 39 -17.09 6.44 1.60
C PRO A 39 -18.10 5.41 2.09
N VAL A 40 -18.13 4.25 1.45
CA VAL A 40 -18.97 3.12 1.88
C VAL A 40 -18.35 2.42 3.08
N GLN A 41 -19.18 2.01 4.03
CA GLN A 41 -18.75 1.20 5.18
C GLN A 41 -18.84 -0.27 4.82
N VAL A 42 -17.76 -1.02 5.04
CA VAL A 42 -17.70 -2.46 4.82
C VAL A 42 -17.65 -3.14 6.19
N PRO A 43 -18.46 -4.17 6.47
CA PRO A 43 -18.33 -4.91 7.72
C PRO A 43 -16.91 -5.46 7.85
N CYS A 44 -16.32 -5.34 9.04
CA CYS A 44 -14.91 -5.71 9.24
C CYS A 44 -14.65 -7.23 9.20
N GLY A 45 -15.69 -8.06 9.10
CA GLY A 45 -15.59 -9.51 8.91
C GLY A 45 -15.04 -10.28 10.12
N HIS A 46 -14.65 -9.60 11.18
CA HIS A 46 -14.16 -10.23 12.41
C HIS A 46 -15.31 -10.93 13.12
N VAL A 47 -15.12 -12.21 13.44
CA VAL A 47 -15.99 -12.95 14.35
C VAL A 47 -15.49 -12.71 15.77
N ASN A 48 -16.34 -12.15 16.63
CA ASN A 48 -16.04 -12.05 18.06
C ASN A 48 -16.07 -13.46 18.65
N VAL A 49 -14.89 -14.05 18.78
CA VAL A 49 -14.63 -15.24 19.59
C VAL A 49 -13.99 -14.82 20.91
#